data_AF-A0A2X4V1N7-F1
#
_entry.id   AF-A0A2X4V1N7-F1
#
_cell.length_a   1.000
_cell.length_b   1.000
_cell.length_c   1.000
_cell.angle_alpha   90.00
_cell.angle_beta   90.00
_cell.angle_gamma   90.00
#
_symmetry.space_group_name_H-M   'P 1'
#
loop_
_entity.id
_entity.type
_entity.pdbx_description
1 polymer ?
#
loop_
_entity_poly.entity_id
_entity_poly.type
_entity_poly.pdbx_seq_one_letter_code
_entity_poly.pdbx_strand_id
1 'polypeptide(L)'
;MAKTSRSIMVAKGLQRVLNVGLLLLAAILIVFLVKETIHLAKVLFVNSEESSSYLLIEGIVIYFLYFEFIALIVKYFESGYHFPLRYFIYIGITAIIRLIIVDHKIHLIP
;
A
#
# COMPACT_ATOMS: atom_id res chain seq x y z
N MET A 1 35.39 -16.25 4.48
CA MET A 1 34.33 -16.37 5.51
C MET A 1 33.33 -17.42 5.04
N ALA A 2 33.41 -18.66 5.55
CA ALA A 2 32.54 -19.76 5.12
C ALA A 2 31.15 -19.58 5.74
N LYS A 3 30.15 -19.26 4.92
CA LYS A 3 28.76 -19.14 5.37
C LYS A 3 28.23 -20.55 5.65
N THR A 4 28.11 -20.94 6.93
CA THR A 4 27.64 -22.27 7.36
C THR A 4 26.34 -22.67 6.66
N SER A 5 26.28 -23.87 6.05
CA SER A 5 25.12 -24.38 5.29
C SER A 5 23.77 -24.24 6.00
N ARG A 6 23.75 -24.32 7.34
CA ARG A 6 22.54 -24.14 8.16
C ARG A 6 21.93 -22.73 8.03
N SER A 7 22.77 -21.68 8.00
CA SER A 7 22.30 -20.29 7.86
C SER A 7 21.65 -20.05 6.50
N ILE A 8 22.20 -20.65 5.44
CA ILE A 8 21.66 -20.53 4.08
C ILE A 8 20.29 -21.23 3.99
N MET A 9 20.13 -22.39 4.64
CA MET A 9 18.86 -23.12 4.65
C MET A 9 17.75 -22.35 5.37
N VAL A 10 18.04 -21.76 6.53
CA VAL A 10 17.08 -20.92 7.27
C VAL A 10 16.69 -19.69 6.45
N ALA A 11 17.66 -19.01 5.84
CA ALA A 11 17.39 -17.85 5.00
C ALA A 11 16.47 -18.19 3.81
N LYS A 12 16.71 -19.32 3.13
CA LYS A 12 15.84 -19.81 2.05
C LYS A 12 14.42 -20.15 2.53
N GLY A 13 14.30 -20.72 3.73
CA GLY A 13 13.00 -21.00 4.35
C GLY A 13 12.20 -19.72 4.61
N LEU A 14 12.82 -18.75 5.30
CA LEU A 14 12.22 -17.43 5.55
C LEU A 14 11.85 -16.71 4.24
N GLN A 15 12.73 -16.77 3.24
CA GLN A 15 12.49 -16.18 1.92
C GLN A 15 11.23 -16.76 1.26
N ARG A 16 11.03 -18.07 1.38
CA ARG A 16 9.85 -18.75 0.84
C ARG A 16 8.57 -18.30 1.56
N VAL A 17 8.62 -18.23 2.89
CA VAL A 17 7.49 -17.73 3.70
C VAL A 17 7.15 -16.28 3.33
N LEU A 18 8.16 -15.41 3.21
CA LEU A 18 7.99 -14.01 2.83
C LEU A 18 7.35 -13.87 1.44
N ASN A 19 7.83 -14.62 0.45
CA ASN A 19 7.29 -14.59 -0.91
C ASN A 19 5.82 -15.03 -0.97
N VAL A 20 5.46 -16.10 -0.24
CA VAL A 20 4.06 -16.56 -0.16
C VAL A 20 3.18 -15.50 0.53
N GLY A 21 3.67 -14.91 1.62
CA GLY A 21 2.97 -13.83 2.31
C GLY A 21 2.74 -12.62 1.41
N LEU A 22 3.74 -12.20 0.62
CA LEU A 22 3.63 -11.07 -0.30
C LEU A 22 2.68 -11.34 -1.46
N LEU A 23 2.62 -12.58 -1.98
CA LEU A 23 1.65 -12.96 -3.01
C LEU A 23 0.22 -12.92 -2.49
N LEU A 24 -0.02 -13.45 -1.30
CA LEU A 24 -1.34 -13.39 -0.66
C LEU A 24 -1.75 -11.93 -0.38
N LEU A 25 -0.83 -11.12 0.13
CA LEU A 25 -1.06 -9.70 0.38
C LEU A 25 -1.40 -8.95 -0.92
N ALA A 26 -0.65 -9.19 -2.00
CA ALA A 26 -0.91 -8.56 -3.30
C ALA A 26 -2.32 -8.92 -3.82
N ALA A 27 -2.73 -10.17 -3.70
CA ALA A 27 -4.07 -10.60 -4.11
C ALA A 27 -5.18 -9.87 -3.33
N ILE A 28 -5.03 -9.75 -2.01
CA ILE A 28 -5.98 -9.01 -1.15
C ILE A 28 -6.02 -7.54 -1.54
N LEU A 29 -4.86 -6.89 -1.73
CA LEU A 29 -4.77 -5.49 -2.10
C LEU A 29 -5.41 -5.21 -3.47
N ILE A 30 -5.23 -6.09 -4.46
CA ILE A 30 -5.87 -5.95 -5.77
C ILE A 30 -7.39 -6.00 -5.64
N VAL A 31 -7.93 -6.93 -4.84
CA VAL A 31 -9.38 -7.00 -4.58
C VAL A 31 -9.88 -5.70 -3.93
N PHE A 32 -9.16 -5.18 -2.92
CA PHE A 32 -9.52 -3.92 -2.28
C PHE A 32 -9.41 -2.71 -3.21
N LEU A 33 -8.39 -2.67 -4.06
CA LEU A 33 -8.22 -1.63 -5.08
C LEU A 33 -9.43 -1.59 -6.04
N VAL A 34 -9.89 -2.75 -6.52
CA VAL A 34 -11.07 -2.81 -7.41
C VAL A 34 -12.34 -2.35 -6.68
N LYS A 35 -12.54 -2.79 -5.43
CA LYS A 35 -13.69 -2.34 -4.63
C LYS A 35 -13.68 -0.82 -4.42
N GLU A 36 -12.52 -0.25 -4.09
CA GLU A 36 -12.38 1.19 -3.92
C GLU A 36 -12.56 1.96 -5.24
N THR A 37 -12.11 1.40 -6.36
CA THR A 37 -12.37 1.97 -7.70
C THR A 37 -13.86 2.13 -7.97
N ILE A 38 -14.66 1.12 -7.64
CA ILE A 38 -16.11 1.15 -7.81
C ILE A 38 -16.75 2.16 -6.84
N HIS A 39 -16.26 2.23 -5.61
CA HIS A 39 -16.71 3.20 -4.61
C HIS A 39 -16.48 4.64 -5.09
N LEU A 40 -15.25 4.97 -5.49
CA LEU A 40 -14.89 6.27 -6.04
C LEU A 40 -15.72 6.65 -7.26
N ALA A 41 -15.90 5.72 -8.20
CA ALA A 41 -16.75 5.95 -9.37
C ALA A 41 -18.18 6.31 -8.96
N LYS A 42 -18.78 5.59 -8.01
CA LYS A 42 -20.14 5.90 -7.52
C LYS A 42 -20.20 7.28 -6.88
N VAL A 43 -19.24 7.63 -6.01
CA VAL A 43 -19.25 8.94 -5.34
C VAL A 43 -19.10 10.08 -6.35
N LEU A 44 -18.29 9.91 -7.39
CA LEU A 44 -18.10 10.90 -8.46
C LEU A 44 -19.35 11.14 -9.32
N PHE A 45 -20.13 10.09 -9.61
CA PHE A 45 -21.27 10.19 -10.53
C PHE A 45 -22.62 10.45 -9.82
N VAL A 46 -22.73 10.20 -8.51
CA VAL A 46 -24.02 10.23 -7.79
C VAL A 46 -24.16 11.42 -6.84
N ASN A 47 -23.06 11.96 -6.28
CA ASN A 47 -23.13 12.95 -5.20
C ASN A 47 -22.61 14.32 -5.66
N SER A 48 -23.51 15.29 -5.84
CA SER A 48 -23.22 16.66 -6.25
C SER A 48 -23.22 17.69 -5.09
N GLU A 49 -23.13 17.26 -3.83
CA GLU A 49 -23.10 18.16 -2.66
C GLU A 49 -21.73 18.20 -1.97
N GLU A 50 -21.42 19.27 -1.24
CA GLU A 50 -20.10 19.54 -0.63
C GLU A 50 -19.59 18.47 0.37
N SER A 51 -20.49 17.66 0.95
CA SER A 51 -20.12 16.50 1.77
C SER A 51 -19.41 15.40 0.97
N SER A 52 -19.61 15.37 -0.36
CA SER A 52 -18.95 14.43 -1.27
C SER A 52 -17.44 14.68 -1.39
N SER A 53 -16.99 15.93 -1.31
CA SER A 53 -15.58 16.29 -1.54
C SER A 53 -14.64 15.65 -0.51
N TYR A 54 -15.07 15.57 0.75
CA TYR A 54 -14.31 14.93 1.82
C TYR A 54 -14.24 13.42 1.61
N LEU A 55 -15.37 12.79 1.28
CA LEU A 55 -15.47 11.35 1.02
C LEU A 55 -14.66 10.94 -0.22
N LEU A 56 -14.60 11.81 -1.23
CA LEU A 56 -13.78 11.63 -2.43
C LEU A 56 -12.29 11.69 -2.10
N ILE A 57 -11.84 12.70 -1.35
CA ILE A 57 -10.43 12.83 -0.97
C ILE A 57 -10.00 11.62 -0.13
N GLU A 58 -10.82 11.20 0.82
CA GLU A 58 -10.57 10.02 1.65
C GLU A 58 -10.44 8.74 0.79
N GLY A 59 -11.39 8.49 -0.12
CA GLY A 59 -11.34 7.35 -1.01
C GLY A 59 -10.11 7.38 -1.95
N ILE A 60 -9.74 8.55 -2.47
CA ILE A 60 -8.54 8.72 -3.30
C ILE A 60 -7.27 8.41 -2.50
N VAL A 61 -7.23 8.86 -1.25
CA VAL A 61 -6.10 8.62 -0.34
C VAL A 61 -5.89 7.13 -0.08
N ILE A 62 -6.99 6.40 0.18
CA ILE A 62 -7.01 4.95 0.38
C ILE A 62 -6.65 4.22 -0.92
N TYR A 63 -7.21 4.64 -2.06
CA TYR A 63 -6.92 4.06 -3.36
C TYR A 63 -5.42 4.13 -3.69
N PHE A 64 -4.81 5.31 -3.50
CA PHE A 64 -3.39 5.48 -3.77
C PHE A 64 -2.52 4.67 -2.81
N LEU A 65 -2.96 4.45 -1.57
CA LEU A 65 -2.26 3.59 -0.62
C LEU A 65 -2.17 2.15 -1.13
N TYR A 66 -3.29 1.57 -1.58
CA TYR A 66 -3.31 0.22 -2.14
C TYR A 66 -2.41 0.12 -3.38
N PHE A 67 -2.47 1.11 -4.27
CA PHE A 67 -1.63 1.18 -5.45
C PHE A 67 -0.13 1.22 -5.11
N GLU A 68 0.29 2.07 -4.15
CA GLU A 68 1.69 2.17 -3.71
C GLU A 68 2.21 0.85 -3.13
N PHE A 69 1.43 0.20 -2.27
CA PHE A 69 1.82 -1.08 -1.70
C PHE A 69 1.92 -2.18 -2.75
N ILE A 70 1.01 -2.23 -3.73
CA ILE A 70 1.13 -3.15 -4.87
C ILE A 70 2.41 -2.86 -5.66
N ALA A 71 2.72 -1.58 -5.95
CA ALA A 71 3.94 -1.20 -6.65
C ALA A 71 5.21 -1.63 -5.89
N LEU A 72 5.21 -1.54 -4.55
CA LEU A 72 6.29 -2.03 -3.71
C LEU A 72 6.48 -3.55 -3.86
N ILE A 73 5.38 -4.31 -3.82
CA ILE A 73 5.43 -5.77 -3.97
C ILE A 73 5.95 -6.15 -5.36
N VAL A 74 5.52 -5.44 -6.42
CA VAL A 74 6.05 -5.64 -7.77
C VAL A 74 7.56 -5.37 -7.79
N LYS A 75 8.02 -4.25 -7.24
CA LYS A 75 9.45 -3.91 -7.18
C LYS A 75 10.28 -4.91 -6.38
N TYR A 76 9.71 -5.50 -5.35
CA TYR A 76 10.35 -6.58 -4.59
C TYR A 76 10.65 -7.81 -5.47
N PHE A 77 9.69 -8.23 -6.30
CA PHE A 77 9.90 -9.35 -7.23
C PHE A 77 10.84 -8.97 -8.38
N GLU A 78 10.72 -7.76 -8.93
CA GLU A 78 11.62 -7.25 -9.99
C GLU A 78 13.08 -7.12 -9.52
N SER A 79 13.31 -6.83 -8.24
CA SER A 79 14.65 -6.70 -7.65
C SER A 79 15.27 -8.05 -7.26
N GLY A 80 14.72 -9.17 -7.75
CA GLY A 80 15.21 -10.52 -7.47
C GLY A 80 15.07 -10.91 -6.00
N TYR A 81 13.91 -10.63 -5.40
CA TYR A 81 13.57 -10.93 -4.00
C TYR A 81 14.37 -10.14 -2.95
N HIS A 82 15.08 -9.10 -3.37
CA HIS A 82 15.70 -8.15 -2.45
C HIS A 82 14.68 -7.09 -2.04
N PHE A 83 14.55 -6.87 -0.74
CA PHE A 83 13.62 -5.87 -0.23
C PHE A 83 14.06 -4.46 -0.66
N PRO A 84 13.24 -3.72 -1.43
CA PRO A 84 13.61 -2.44 -2.00
C PRO A 84 13.46 -1.33 -0.95
N LEU A 85 14.38 -1.28 0.03
CA LEU A 85 14.32 -0.36 1.19
C LEU A 85 14.11 1.10 0.80
N ARG A 86 14.74 1.56 -0.30
CA ARG A 86 14.58 2.92 -0.80
C ARG A 86 13.13 3.22 -1.21
N TYR A 87 12.49 2.30 -1.93
CA TYR A 87 11.10 2.45 -2.36
C TYR A 87 10.14 2.36 -1.18
N PHE A 88 10.43 1.47 -0.22
CA PHE A 88 9.67 1.38 1.02
C PHE A 88 9.67 2.69 1.79
N ILE A 89 10.84 3.34 1.92
CA ILE A 89 10.97 4.65 2.59
C ILE A 89 10.19 5.72 1.83
N TYR A 90 10.27 5.77 0.50
CA TYR A 90 9.51 6.76 -0.30
C TYR A 90 8.00 6.60 -0.12
N ILE A 91 7.49 5.37 -0.15
CA ILE A 91 6.08 5.08 0.11
C ILE A 91 5.70 5.43 1.56
N GLY A 92 6.58 5.14 2.52
CA GLY A 92 6.35 5.48 3.93
C GLY A 92 6.25 6.99 4.17
N ILE A 93 7.14 7.78 3.56
CA ILE A 93 7.09 9.25 3.63
C ILE A 93 5.79 9.76 3.00
N THR A 94 5.44 9.28 1.80
CA THR A 94 4.19 9.69 1.14
C THR A 94 2.96 9.31 1.97
N ALA A 95 2.95 8.13 2.61
CA ALA A 95 1.87 7.69 3.48
C ALA A 95 1.72 8.57 4.73
N ILE A 96 2.83 8.94 5.38
CA ILE A 96 2.81 9.85 6.55
C ILE A 96 2.29 11.22 6.16
N ILE A 97 2.79 11.78 5.05
CA ILE A 97 2.31 13.08 4.55
C ILE A 97 0.81 13.01 4.25
N ARG A 98 0.36 11.93 3.62
CA ARG A 98 -1.05 11.72 3.29
C ARG A 98 -1.93 11.60 4.53
N LEU A 99 -1.44 10.90 5.57
CA LEU A 99 -2.10 10.81 6.86
C LEU A 99 -2.28 12.19 7.49
N ILE A 100 -1.22 13.02 7.49
CA ILE A 100 -1.26 14.38 8.05
C ILE A 100 -2.32 15.24 7.34
N ILE A 101 -2.40 15.18 6.00
CA ILE A 101 -3.38 15.96 5.22
C ILE A 101 -4.83 15.57 5.56
N VAL A 102 -5.08 14.27 5.73
CA VAL A 102 -6.42 13.76 6.10
C VAL A 102 -6.78 14.12 7.55
N ASP A 103 -5.83 13.98 8.48
CA ASP A 103 -6.06 14.18 9.91
C ASP A 103 -6.30 15.66 10.28
N HIS A 104 -5.69 16.60 9.53
CA HIS A 104 -5.76 18.04 9.82
C HIS A 104 -7.15 18.68 9.69
N LYS A 105 -8.18 17.92 9.30
CA LYS A 105 -9.56 18.42 9.23
C LYS A 105 -10.38 18.20 10.51
N ILE A 106 -9.83 17.52 11.52
CA ILE A 106 -10.54 17.18 12.77
C ILE A 106 -10.33 18.23 13.89
N HIS A 107 -9.45 19.22 13.73
CA HIS A 107 -9.14 20.17 14.81
C HIS A 107 -9.32 21.67 14.50
N LEU A 108 -10.01 22.01 13.41
CA LEU A 108 -10.36 23.40 13.09
C LEU A 108 -11.85 23.47 12.74
N ILE A 109 -12.69 23.59 13.78
CA ILE A 109 -13.91 24.44 13.93
C ILE A 109 -14.85 23.77 14.97
N PRO A 110 -15.35 24.48 16.01
CA PRO A 110 -14.92 25.75 16.61
C PRO A 110 -14.12 25.57 17.91
#